data_AF-A0A6B9YG19-F1
#
_entry.id   AF-A0A6B9YG19-F1
#
_cell.length_a   1.000
_cell.length_b   1.000
_cell.length_c   1.000
_cell.angle_alpha   90.00
_cell.angle_beta   90.00
_cell.angle_gamma   90.00
#
_symmetry.space_group_name_H-M   'P 1'
#
loop_
_entity.id
_entity.type
_entity.pdbx_description
1 polymer ?
#
loop_
_entity_poly.entity_id
_entity_poly.type
_entity_poly.pdbx_seq_one_letter_code
_entity_poly.pdbx_strand_id
1 'polypeptide(L)'
;MLIPKQEFIAFKEFTRNYFKNKREGKSAEILHALEENDGKLYRSIKKAIGKQKLKDYIGRLLRSVAREGWLVYENKVWKATHEWGYCTYCFSPVDEVYLIDIDHHQYCDSDCFDELEAVPHYDAYADDYMFLFWDFEKLKDRYQAYLNRSMKTSFETHLELTMILRDLYDVLNDDEYSTVLFNGGDDGPLAREMYRMLMLLKEDAEKLDQLLEQCEKALPQTNERFAIEISDAIMRKRKRPEVLREFIRTHRKYRNKENNKKWVTANAMQRMDWDDTLMKEEALQNEVSWINEVACPACKQIVDNKWSRRVPDGFFYCDECYEELDFEYDFRRD
;
A
#
# COMPACT_ATOMS: atom_id res chain seq x y z
N MET A 1 26.02 -6.70 -32.32
CA MET A 1 24.82 -7.55 -32.18
C MET A 1 24.07 -7.47 -33.51
N LEU A 2 23.71 -8.58 -34.15
CA LEU A 2 23.15 -8.60 -35.52
C LEU A 2 21.63 -8.65 -35.56
N ILE A 3 20.98 -8.87 -34.40
CA ILE A 3 19.52 -8.83 -34.26
C ILE A 3 19.11 -7.53 -33.55
N PRO A 4 17.88 -7.02 -33.80
CA PRO A 4 17.32 -5.89 -33.08
C PRO A 4 17.28 -6.11 -31.56
N LYS A 5 17.29 -5.01 -30.79
CA LYS A 5 17.22 -5.03 -29.32
C LYS A 5 16.02 -5.83 -28.80
N GLN A 6 14.85 -5.68 -29.42
CA GLN A 6 13.62 -6.39 -29.04
C GLN A 6 13.76 -7.91 -29.21
N GLU A 7 14.41 -8.38 -30.27
CA GLU A 7 14.66 -9.81 -30.48
C GLU A 7 15.69 -10.35 -29.48
N PHE A 8 16.67 -9.52 -29.09
CA PHE A 8 17.60 -9.92 -28.04
C PHE A 8 16.91 -10.03 -26.67
N ILE A 9 15.97 -9.13 -26.35
CA ILE A 9 15.15 -9.24 -25.13
C ILE A 9 14.33 -10.53 -25.15
N ALA A 10 13.64 -10.82 -26.26
CA ALA A 10 12.90 -12.07 -26.42
C ALA A 10 13.82 -13.31 -26.31
N PHE A 11 15.04 -13.23 -26.85
CA PHE A 11 16.03 -14.30 -26.71
C PHE A 11 16.48 -14.50 -25.26
N LYS A 12 16.65 -13.42 -24.48
CA LYS A 12 16.96 -13.52 -23.04
C LYS A 12 15.83 -14.24 -22.30
N GLU A 13 14.59 -13.85 -22.54
CA GLU A 13 13.42 -14.44 -21.89
C GLU A 13 13.26 -15.93 -22.25
N PHE A 14 13.40 -16.28 -23.52
CA PHE A 14 13.49 -17.67 -23.96
C PHE A 14 14.60 -18.43 -23.22
N THR A 15 15.79 -17.83 -23.10
CA THR A 15 16.94 -18.45 -22.44
C THR A 15 16.65 -18.73 -20.96
N ARG A 16 16.06 -17.77 -20.24
CA ARG A 16 15.64 -17.98 -18.84
C ARG A 16 14.66 -19.14 -18.71
N ASN A 17 13.61 -19.17 -19.55
CA ASN A 17 12.62 -20.25 -19.54
C ASN A 17 13.23 -21.62 -19.88
N TYR A 18 14.20 -21.67 -20.80
CA TYR A 18 14.92 -22.91 -21.10
C TYR A 18 15.69 -23.42 -19.87
N PHE A 19 16.48 -22.54 -19.24
CA PHE A 19 17.31 -22.91 -18.11
C PHE A 19 16.54 -23.11 -16.81
N LYS A 20 15.34 -22.54 -16.67
CA LYS A 20 14.42 -22.80 -15.56
C LYS A 20 14.16 -24.30 -15.41
N ASN A 21 13.94 -24.97 -16.54
CA ASN A 21 13.60 -26.41 -16.57
C ASN A 21 14.82 -27.34 -16.73
N LYS A 22 15.79 -26.97 -17.56
CA LYS A 22 16.89 -27.88 -17.95
C LYS A 22 18.15 -27.71 -17.11
N ARG A 23 18.30 -26.58 -16.41
CA ARG A 23 19.48 -26.07 -15.65
C ARG A 23 20.83 -26.07 -16.40
N GLU A 24 21.02 -26.93 -17.39
CA GLU A 24 22.18 -27.04 -18.26
C GLU A 24 21.77 -27.24 -19.73
N GLY A 25 22.66 -26.90 -20.67
CA GLY A 25 22.41 -27.16 -22.08
C GLY A 25 23.56 -26.79 -23.00
N LYS A 26 23.68 -27.49 -24.13
CA LYS A 26 24.63 -27.12 -25.20
C LYS A 26 23.99 -26.11 -26.15
N SER A 27 24.80 -25.25 -26.78
CA SER A 27 24.27 -24.26 -27.76
C SER A 27 23.45 -24.89 -28.89
N ALA A 28 23.71 -26.15 -29.25
CA ALA A 28 22.94 -26.87 -30.27
C ALA A 28 21.55 -27.31 -29.77
N GLU A 29 21.46 -27.74 -28.51
CA GLU A 29 20.20 -28.14 -27.86
C GLU A 29 19.31 -26.91 -27.64
N ILE A 30 19.91 -25.80 -27.20
CA ILE A 30 19.22 -24.51 -27.03
C ILE A 30 18.71 -23.99 -28.37
N LEU A 31 19.49 -24.12 -29.45
CA LEU A 31 19.05 -23.76 -30.80
C LEU A 31 17.86 -24.62 -31.26
N HIS A 32 17.88 -25.92 -30.98
CA HIS A 32 16.78 -26.82 -31.30
C HIS A 32 15.51 -26.46 -30.53
N ALA A 33 15.63 -26.26 -29.21
CA ALA A 33 14.54 -25.84 -28.37
C ALA A 33 13.97 -24.48 -28.78
N LEU A 34 14.81 -23.57 -29.30
CA LEU A 34 14.37 -22.29 -29.84
C LEU A 34 13.55 -22.47 -31.12
N GLU A 35 13.95 -23.39 -32.00
CA GLU A 35 13.21 -23.71 -33.23
C GLU A 35 11.83 -24.31 -32.91
N GLU A 36 11.74 -25.18 -31.90
CA GLU A 36 10.51 -25.84 -31.47
C GLU A 36 9.55 -24.91 -30.72
N ASN A 37 10.06 -24.16 -29.74
CA ASN A 37 9.22 -23.39 -28.82
C ASN A 37 8.97 -21.95 -29.25
N ASP A 38 9.89 -21.34 -30.00
CA ASP A 38 9.73 -19.99 -30.55
C ASP A 38 10.21 -19.90 -32.01
N GLY A 39 9.47 -20.58 -32.88
CA GLY A 39 9.74 -20.61 -34.32
C GLY A 39 9.71 -19.23 -34.99
N LYS A 40 9.12 -18.20 -34.36
CA LYS A 40 9.13 -16.82 -34.89
C LYS A 40 10.49 -16.18 -34.62
N LEU A 41 10.95 -16.21 -33.37
CA LEU A 41 12.26 -15.67 -32.98
C LEU A 41 13.39 -16.43 -33.70
N TYR A 42 13.31 -17.76 -33.76
CA TYR A 42 14.26 -18.58 -34.53
C TYR A 42 14.37 -18.13 -35.99
N ARG A 43 13.22 -17.96 -36.68
CA ARG A 43 13.20 -17.51 -38.08
C ARG A 43 13.77 -16.11 -38.25
N SER A 44 13.53 -15.21 -37.30
CA SER A 44 14.08 -13.85 -37.35
C SER A 44 15.60 -13.84 -37.20
N ILE A 45 16.12 -14.55 -36.19
CA ILE A 45 17.56 -14.74 -35.99
C ILE A 45 18.17 -15.37 -37.25
N LYS A 46 17.59 -16.47 -37.76
CA LYS A 46 18.06 -17.15 -38.98
C LYS A 46 18.10 -16.23 -40.20
N LYS A 47 17.13 -15.34 -40.36
CA LYS A 47 17.10 -14.34 -41.44
C LYS A 47 18.24 -13.33 -41.31
N ALA A 48 18.57 -12.90 -40.10
CA ALA A 48 19.62 -11.91 -39.86
C ALA A 48 21.05 -12.44 -40.12
N ILE A 49 21.29 -13.74 -39.88
CA ILE A 49 22.67 -14.30 -39.88
C ILE A 49 22.93 -15.44 -40.87
N GLY A 50 21.89 -16.05 -41.44
CA GLY A 50 22.00 -17.21 -42.33
C GLY A 50 22.21 -18.55 -41.60
N LYS A 51 21.78 -19.65 -42.26
CA LYS A 51 21.66 -20.98 -41.63
C LYS A 51 22.99 -21.57 -41.12
N GLN A 52 24.09 -21.38 -41.84
CA GLN A 52 25.37 -22.01 -41.53
C GLN A 52 26.04 -21.49 -40.24
N LYS A 53 25.62 -20.32 -39.72
CA LYS A 53 26.26 -19.67 -38.55
C LYS A 53 25.37 -19.63 -37.31
N LEU A 54 24.19 -20.26 -37.34
CA LEU A 54 23.20 -20.19 -36.27
C LEU A 54 23.74 -20.65 -34.92
N LYS A 55 24.31 -21.86 -34.86
CA LYS A 55 24.84 -22.43 -33.60
C LYS A 55 25.89 -21.53 -32.94
N ASP A 56 26.84 -21.04 -33.72
CA ASP A 56 27.91 -20.17 -33.21
C ASP A 56 27.37 -18.82 -32.74
N TYR A 57 26.35 -18.31 -33.44
CA TYR A 57 25.68 -17.08 -33.07
C TYR A 57 24.84 -17.21 -31.81
N ILE A 58 24.11 -18.32 -31.62
CA ILE A 58 23.45 -18.63 -30.34
C ILE A 58 24.48 -18.63 -29.20
N GLY A 59 25.63 -19.26 -29.39
CA GLY A 59 26.72 -19.19 -28.40
C GLY A 59 27.22 -17.76 -28.12
N ARG A 60 27.20 -16.85 -29.10
CA ARG A 60 27.52 -15.42 -28.87
C ARG A 60 26.42 -14.68 -28.11
N LEU A 61 25.16 -14.99 -28.40
CA LEU A 61 24.04 -14.41 -27.66
C LEU A 61 24.05 -14.88 -26.20
N LEU A 62 24.25 -16.18 -25.96
CA LEU A 62 24.40 -16.75 -24.61
C LEU A 62 25.59 -16.15 -23.85
N ARG A 63 26.74 -15.91 -24.51
CA ARG A 63 27.84 -15.14 -23.90
C ARG A 63 27.45 -13.71 -23.51
N SER A 64 26.46 -13.12 -24.18
CA SER A 64 25.95 -11.80 -23.82
C SER A 64 25.00 -11.89 -22.63
N VAL A 65 24.20 -12.96 -22.53
CA VAL A 65 23.35 -13.28 -21.37
C VAL A 65 24.20 -13.60 -20.14
N ALA A 66 25.27 -14.38 -20.30
CA ALA A 66 26.22 -14.76 -19.24
C ALA A 66 26.87 -13.58 -18.50
N ARG A 67 26.83 -12.37 -19.08
CA ARG A 67 27.28 -11.15 -18.40
C ARG A 67 26.38 -10.75 -17.24
N GLU A 68 25.19 -11.34 -17.13
CA GLU A 68 24.29 -11.20 -15.98
C GLU A 68 24.70 -12.06 -14.78
N GLY A 69 25.73 -12.91 -14.91
CA GLY A 69 26.31 -13.68 -13.79
C GLY A 69 25.69 -15.07 -13.59
N TRP A 70 24.36 -15.19 -13.72
CA TRP A 70 23.63 -16.46 -13.47
C TRP A 70 23.87 -17.58 -14.51
N LEU A 71 24.64 -17.33 -15.58
CA LEU A 71 24.88 -18.31 -16.63
C LEU A 71 26.38 -18.40 -16.95
N VAL A 72 26.96 -19.59 -16.79
CA VAL A 72 28.38 -19.86 -17.06
C VAL A 72 28.56 -20.87 -18.19
N TYR A 73 29.72 -20.85 -18.83
CA TYR A 73 30.08 -21.81 -19.88
C TYR A 73 31.30 -22.63 -19.48
N GLU A 74 31.05 -23.89 -19.12
CA GLU A 74 32.06 -24.81 -18.59
C GLU A 74 31.94 -26.18 -19.25
N ASN A 75 33.09 -26.82 -19.53
CA ASN A 75 33.11 -28.17 -20.13
C ASN A 75 32.25 -28.32 -21.41
N LYS A 76 32.19 -27.24 -22.20
CA LYS A 76 31.37 -27.12 -23.43
C LYS A 76 29.85 -27.17 -23.21
N VAL A 77 29.40 -26.88 -22.00
CA VAL A 77 27.99 -26.84 -21.58
C VAL A 77 27.72 -25.48 -20.93
N TRP A 78 26.55 -24.92 -21.20
CA TRP A 78 26.05 -23.77 -20.46
C TRP A 78 25.35 -24.27 -19.21
N LYS A 79 25.66 -23.68 -18.06
CA LYS A 79 25.10 -24.06 -16.76
C LYS A 79 24.54 -22.82 -16.08
N ALA A 80 23.32 -22.94 -15.59
CA ALA A 80 22.76 -21.96 -14.68
C ALA A 80 23.45 -22.08 -13.31
N THR A 81 23.78 -20.94 -12.72
CA THR A 81 24.41 -20.81 -11.40
C THR A 81 23.65 -19.77 -10.59
N HIS A 82 23.83 -19.85 -9.28
CA HIS A 82 23.33 -18.85 -8.35
C HIS A 82 24.15 -17.57 -8.53
N GLU A 83 23.48 -16.43 -8.55
CA GLU A 83 24.11 -15.10 -8.61
C GLU A 83 23.29 -14.15 -7.74
N TRP A 84 23.96 -13.38 -6.88
CA TRP A 84 23.30 -12.41 -6.03
C TRP A 84 22.67 -11.29 -6.89
N GLY A 85 21.45 -10.88 -6.53
CA GLY A 85 20.61 -9.96 -7.29
C GLY A 85 19.79 -10.64 -8.39
N TYR A 86 19.82 -11.98 -8.50
CA TYR A 86 18.97 -12.74 -9.41
C TYR A 86 18.26 -13.91 -8.70
N CYS A 87 17.03 -14.18 -9.11
CA CYS A 87 16.28 -15.33 -8.65
C CYS A 87 16.97 -16.62 -9.11
N THR A 88 17.20 -17.52 -8.18
CA THR A 88 17.84 -18.82 -8.39
C THR A 88 17.01 -19.74 -9.28
N TYR A 89 15.68 -19.62 -9.25
CA TYR A 89 14.81 -20.44 -10.10
C TYR A 89 14.62 -19.83 -11.49
N CYS A 90 14.11 -18.60 -11.59
CA CYS A 90 13.70 -17.99 -12.85
C CYS A 90 14.74 -17.07 -13.50
N PHE A 91 15.83 -16.73 -12.79
CA PHE A 91 16.91 -15.85 -13.24
C PHE A 91 16.47 -14.43 -13.63
N SER A 92 15.30 -14.01 -13.13
CA SER A 92 14.91 -12.60 -13.14
C SER A 92 15.71 -11.84 -12.08
N PRO A 93 16.06 -10.57 -12.32
CA PRO A 93 16.58 -9.71 -11.26
C PRO A 93 15.62 -9.70 -10.07
N VAL A 94 16.15 -9.74 -8.85
CA VAL A 94 15.34 -9.57 -7.62
C VAL A 94 15.45 -8.13 -7.14
N ASP A 95 14.33 -7.60 -6.66
CA ASP A 95 14.26 -6.28 -6.04
C ASP A 95 14.41 -6.42 -4.51
N GLU A 96 13.75 -5.56 -3.73
CA GLU A 96 13.84 -5.56 -2.26
C GLU A 96 13.03 -6.68 -1.59
N VAL A 97 11.96 -7.12 -2.25
CA VAL A 97 11.08 -8.21 -1.85
C VAL A 97 11.58 -9.49 -2.50
N TYR A 98 12.16 -10.38 -1.70
CA TYR A 98 12.66 -11.69 -2.11
C TYR A 98 12.75 -12.61 -0.89
N LEU A 99 12.76 -13.91 -1.15
CA LEU A 99 13.05 -14.97 -0.19
C LEU A 99 14.51 -15.43 -0.32
N ILE A 100 15.06 -15.98 0.75
CA ILE A 100 16.31 -16.73 0.71
C ILE A 100 16.16 -18.12 1.32
N ASP A 101 17.02 -19.05 0.90
CA ASP A 101 17.24 -20.29 1.65
C ASP A 101 18.48 -20.19 2.56
N ILE A 102 18.76 -21.27 3.29
CA ILE A 102 19.90 -21.40 4.20
C ILE A 102 21.27 -21.29 3.50
N ASP A 103 21.31 -21.50 2.17
CA ASP A 103 22.52 -21.39 1.36
C ASP A 103 22.67 -19.99 0.72
N HIS A 104 21.81 -19.03 1.12
CA HIS A 104 21.73 -17.68 0.59
C HIS A 104 21.29 -17.58 -0.88
N HIS A 105 20.61 -18.59 -1.42
CA HIS A 105 20.00 -18.47 -2.74
C HIS A 105 18.76 -17.57 -2.67
N GLN A 106 18.62 -16.63 -3.61
CA GLN A 106 17.49 -15.70 -3.63
C GLN A 106 16.35 -16.19 -4.53
N TYR A 107 15.11 -15.89 -4.15
CA TYR A 107 13.89 -16.24 -4.89
C TYR A 107 12.97 -15.02 -4.96
N CYS A 108 12.40 -14.72 -6.13
CA CYS A 108 11.59 -13.51 -6.29
C CYS A 108 10.23 -13.56 -5.58
N ASP A 109 9.75 -14.77 -5.30
CA ASP A 109 8.45 -15.06 -4.69
C ASP A 109 8.47 -16.48 -4.09
N SER A 110 7.41 -16.81 -3.35
CA SER A 110 7.18 -18.13 -2.76
C SER A 110 7.00 -19.21 -3.81
N ASP A 111 6.36 -18.93 -4.94
CA ASP A 111 6.23 -19.88 -6.05
C ASP A 111 7.59 -20.36 -6.58
N CYS A 112 8.54 -19.43 -6.77
CA CYS A 112 9.89 -19.76 -7.21
C CYS A 112 10.70 -20.51 -6.16
N PHE A 113 10.43 -20.26 -4.88
CA PHE A 113 11.04 -20.95 -3.75
C PHE A 113 10.57 -22.41 -3.69
N ASP A 114 9.25 -22.63 -3.77
CA ASP A 114 8.61 -23.95 -3.69
C ASP A 114 8.94 -24.83 -4.90
N GLU A 115 8.89 -24.27 -6.10
CA GLU A 115 9.11 -24.99 -7.36
C GLU A 115 10.53 -25.55 -7.52
N LEU A 116 11.52 -24.96 -6.84
CA LEU A 116 12.88 -25.49 -6.87
C LEU A 116 13.08 -26.66 -5.90
N GLU A 117 12.06 -27.02 -5.11
CA GLU A 117 12.19 -27.95 -3.98
C GLU A 117 13.35 -27.54 -3.07
N ALA A 118 13.47 -26.22 -2.78
CA ALA A 118 14.49 -25.71 -1.88
C ALA A 118 14.40 -26.51 -0.57
N VAL A 119 15.50 -27.16 -0.20
CA VAL A 119 15.43 -28.23 0.81
C VAL A 119 15.08 -27.60 2.16
N PRO A 120 13.98 -28.00 2.82
CA PRO A 120 13.64 -27.51 4.14
C PRO A 120 14.59 -28.17 5.13
N HIS A 121 15.79 -27.63 5.28
CA HIS A 121 16.77 -28.13 6.22
C HIS A 121 16.90 -27.17 7.39
N TYR A 122 16.08 -27.45 8.40
CA TYR A 122 16.39 -27.25 9.82
C TYR A 122 17.07 -25.93 10.20
N ASP A 123 16.47 -24.80 9.81
CA ASP A 123 16.65 -23.57 10.55
C ASP A 123 15.43 -23.41 11.47
N ALA A 124 15.67 -23.11 12.75
CA ALA A 124 14.60 -22.92 13.74
C ALA A 124 13.65 -21.78 13.35
N TYR A 125 14.10 -20.89 12.46
CA TYR A 125 13.37 -19.72 11.97
C TYR A 125 12.60 -19.96 10.67
N ALA A 126 12.62 -21.16 10.08
CA ALA A 126 12.08 -21.37 8.74
C ALA A 126 10.57 -21.07 8.63
N ASP A 127 9.77 -21.48 9.63
CA ASP A 127 8.33 -21.25 9.63
C ASP A 127 8.03 -19.75 9.83
N ASP A 128 8.59 -19.15 10.89
CA ASP A 128 8.42 -17.72 11.22
C ASP A 128 8.89 -16.81 10.08
N TYR A 129 9.97 -17.19 9.38
CA TYR A 129 10.49 -16.48 8.23
C TYR A 129 9.49 -16.43 7.07
N MET A 130 8.82 -17.54 6.78
CA MET A 130 7.83 -17.60 5.69
C MET A 130 6.59 -16.76 6.00
N PHE A 131 6.11 -16.78 7.26
CA PHE A 131 5.01 -15.91 7.68
C PHE A 131 5.40 -14.43 7.58
N LEU A 132 6.57 -14.06 8.10
CA LEU A 132 7.08 -12.69 7.99
C LEU A 132 7.23 -12.26 6.53
N PHE A 133 7.70 -13.14 5.63
CA PHE A 133 7.82 -12.81 4.22
C PHE A 133 6.46 -12.49 3.58
N TRP A 134 5.42 -13.26 3.86
CA TRP A 134 4.08 -13.01 3.31
C TRP A 134 3.51 -11.67 3.79
N ASP A 135 3.69 -11.36 5.08
CA ASP A 135 3.30 -10.06 5.62
C ASP A 135 4.14 -8.93 5.01
N PHE A 136 5.45 -9.11 4.88
CA PHE A 136 6.36 -8.15 4.27
C PHE A 136 5.97 -7.84 2.82
N GLU A 137 5.75 -8.88 2.00
CA GLU A 137 5.33 -8.75 0.61
C GLU A 137 3.99 -7.99 0.49
N LYS A 138 2.99 -8.42 1.26
CA LYS A 138 1.66 -7.81 1.27
C LYS A 138 1.69 -6.34 1.73
N LEU A 139 2.44 -6.04 2.78
CA LEU A 139 2.55 -4.67 3.30
C LEU A 139 3.29 -3.78 2.30
N LYS A 140 4.42 -4.23 1.76
CA LYS A 140 5.19 -3.49 0.76
C LYS A 140 4.33 -3.09 -0.43
N ASP A 141 3.54 -4.01 -1.00
CA ASP A 141 2.66 -3.71 -2.12
C ASP A 141 1.62 -2.61 -1.77
N ARG A 142 1.03 -2.67 -0.56
CA ARG A 142 0.08 -1.66 -0.08
C ARG A 142 0.68 -0.26 0.03
N TYR A 143 1.85 -0.13 0.64
CA TYR A 143 2.38 1.21 0.98
C TYR A 143 3.41 1.76 -0.01
N GLN A 144 3.96 0.96 -0.93
CA GLN A 144 5.02 1.41 -1.83
C GLN A 144 4.59 2.56 -2.75
N ALA A 145 3.30 2.64 -3.09
CA ALA A 145 2.75 3.76 -3.84
C ALA A 145 2.82 5.10 -3.07
N TYR A 146 2.68 5.04 -1.74
CA TYR A 146 2.70 6.19 -0.84
C TYR A 146 4.11 6.78 -0.72
N LEU A 147 5.13 5.93 -0.68
CA LEU A 147 6.53 6.35 -0.59
C LEU A 147 7.10 6.91 -1.90
N ASN A 148 6.59 6.45 -3.05
CA ASN A 148 7.17 6.76 -4.36
C ASN A 148 6.47 7.92 -5.11
N ARG A 149 5.36 8.46 -4.59
CA ARG A 149 4.56 9.45 -5.30
C ARG A 149 4.19 10.63 -4.41
N SER A 150 3.96 11.79 -5.05
CA SER A 150 3.33 12.91 -4.37
C SER A 150 1.87 12.56 -4.09
N MET A 151 1.49 12.62 -2.81
CA MET A 151 0.17 12.21 -2.37
C MET A 151 -0.80 13.38 -2.31
N LYS A 152 -2.05 13.09 -2.66
CA LYS A 152 -3.15 14.01 -2.39
C LYS A 152 -3.55 13.86 -0.94
N THR A 153 -3.40 14.94 -0.17
CA THR A 153 -3.89 14.97 1.22
C THR A 153 -5.42 14.95 1.23
N SER A 154 -5.99 13.94 1.89
CA SER A 154 -7.42 13.78 2.07
C SER A 154 -7.70 12.90 3.30
N PHE A 155 -8.94 12.90 3.79
CA PHE A 155 -9.34 12.02 4.90
C PHE A 155 -9.17 10.54 4.56
N GLU A 156 -9.49 10.15 3.31
CA GLU A 156 -9.31 8.78 2.82
C GLU A 156 -7.84 8.36 2.88
N THR A 157 -6.95 9.20 2.35
CA THR A 157 -5.48 8.98 2.43
C THR A 157 -5.00 8.88 3.88
N HIS A 158 -5.54 9.72 4.77
CA HIS A 158 -5.16 9.72 6.19
C HIS A 158 -5.62 8.45 6.91
N LEU A 159 -6.86 8.02 6.67
CA LEU A 159 -7.37 6.74 7.16
C LEU A 159 -6.53 5.58 6.65
N GLU A 160 -6.29 5.49 5.34
CA GLU A 160 -5.53 4.37 4.76
C GLU A 160 -4.10 4.29 5.31
N LEU A 161 -3.40 5.44 5.44
CA LEU A 161 -2.10 5.51 6.11
C LEU A 161 -2.16 5.05 7.57
N THR A 162 -3.19 5.47 8.30
CA THR A 162 -3.40 5.05 9.70
C THR A 162 -3.54 3.53 9.78
N MET A 163 -4.32 2.93 8.89
CA MET A 163 -4.52 1.48 8.84
C MET A 163 -3.25 0.74 8.42
N ILE A 164 -2.51 1.24 7.43
CA ILE A 164 -1.22 0.67 7.02
C ILE A 164 -0.21 0.69 8.17
N LEU A 165 -0.11 1.81 8.89
CA LEU A 165 0.80 1.97 10.02
C LEU A 165 0.41 1.04 11.18
N ARG A 166 -0.88 0.90 11.49
CA ARG A 166 -1.35 -0.10 12.45
C ARG A 166 -0.83 -1.49 12.08
N ASP A 167 -1.12 -1.93 10.85
CA ASP A 167 -0.75 -3.28 10.41
C ASP A 167 0.78 -3.48 10.37
N LEU A 168 1.55 -2.44 10.04
CA LEU A 168 3.03 -2.44 10.15
C LEU A 168 3.49 -2.61 11.59
N TYR A 169 2.88 -1.86 12.52
CA TYR A 169 3.23 -1.91 13.93
C TYR A 169 2.81 -3.22 14.59
N ASP A 170 1.75 -3.88 14.12
CA ASP A 170 1.38 -5.21 14.56
C ASP A 170 2.51 -6.21 14.25
N VAL A 171 3.07 -6.19 13.03
CA VAL A 171 4.20 -7.05 12.65
C VAL A 171 5.48 -6.67 13.40
N LEU A 172 5.79 -5.39 13.52
CA LEU A 172 7.02 -4.92 14.18
C LEU A 172 7.03 -5.18 15.69
N ASN A 173 5.86 -5.26 16.33
CA ASN A 173 5.71 -5.53 17.76
C ASN A 173 5.30 -6.98 18.05
N ASP A 174 5.34 -7.87 17.07
CA ASP A 174 5.06 -9.29 17.29
C ASP A 174 6.15 -9.91 18.18
N ASP A 175 5.72 -10.55 19.26
CA ASP A 175 6.60 -11.21 20.23
C ASP A 175 7.41 -12.35 19.56
N GLU A 176 6.88 -12.96 18.49
CA GLU A 176 7.57 -14.02 17.73
C GLU A 176 8.91 -13.54 17.13
N TYR A 177 9.01 -12.25 16.78
CA TYR A 177 10.23 -11.67 16.18
C TYR A 177 11.18 -11.02 17.19
N SER A 178 10.81 -10.99 18.47
CA SER A 178 11.59 -10.31 19.52
C SER A 178 13.04 -10.81 19.64
N THR A 179 13.26 -12.13 19.49
CA THR A 179 14.60 -12.73 19.57
C THR A 179 15.51 -12.24 18.44
N VAL A 180 14.99 -12.24 17.21
CA VAL A 180 15.70 -11.77 16.00
C VAL A 180 16.03 -10.28 16.11
N LEU A 181 15.10 -9.47 16.61
CA LEU A 181 15.33 -8.04 16.84
C LEU A 181 16.40 -7.79 17.92
N PHE A 182 16.41 -8.59 18.98
CA PHE A 182 17.34 -8.42 20.10
C PHE A 182 18.79 -8.76 19.72
N ASN A 183 19.00 -9.85 18.98
CA ASN A 183 20.34 -10.30 18.59
C ASN A 183 20.83 -9.76 17.23
N GLY A 184 19.97 -9.03 16.50
CA GLY A 184 20.31 -8.49 15.19
C GLY A 184 20.39 -9.53 14.06
N GLY A 185 19.72 -10.67 14.23
CA GLY A 185 19.70 -11.76 13.25
C GLY A 185 21.03 -12.54 13.13
N ASP A 186 21.80 -12.63 14.22
CA ASP A 186 23.13 -13.30 14.21
C ASP A 186 23.04 -14.84 14.25
N ASP A 187 21.84 -15.42 14.42
CA ASP A 187 21.66 -16.86 14.59
C ASP A 187 21.75 -17.67 13.28
N GLY A 188 21.77 -17.01 12.12
CA GLY A 188 21.87 -17.70 10.84
C GLY A 188 21.43 -16.85 9.64
N PRO A 189 21.49 -17.44 8.43
CA PRO A 189 21.04 -16.79 7.20
C PRO A 189 19.59 -16.28 7.28
N LEU A 190 18.64 -17.11 7.73
CA LEU A 190 17.23 -16.73 7.78
C LEU A 190 16.98 -15.66 8.85
N ALA A 191 17.55 -15.81 10.05
CA ALA A 191 17.45 -14.80 11.10
C ALA A 191 17.98 -13.43 10.64
N ARG A 192 19.11 -13.41 9.91
CA ARG A 192 19.65 -12.18 9.32
C ARG A 192 18.70 -11.54 8.32
N GLU A 193 18.02 -12.36 7.51
CA GLU A 193 17.10 -11.89 6.50
C GLU A 193 15.78 -11.40 7.10
N MET A 194 15.25 -12.08 8.12
CA MET A 194 14.14 -11.60 8.95
C MET A 194 14.48 -10.24 9.55
N TYR A 195 15.67 -10.09 10.15
CA TYR A 195 16.14 -8.81 10.68
C TYR A 195 16.20 -7.72 9.60
N ARG A 196 16.71 -8.03 8.40
CA ARG A 196 16.70 -7.10 7.26
C ARG A 196 15.27 -6.65 6.93
N MET A 197 14.32 -7.58 6.80
CA MET A 197 12.92 -7.27 6.49
C MET A 197 12.30 -6.36 7.55
N LEU A 198 12.47 -6.70 8.84
CA LEU A 198 11.96 -5.91 9.95
C LEU A 198 12.56 -4.49 9.98
N MET A 199 13.86 -4.36 9.72
CA MET A 199 14.51 -3.05 9.66
C MET A 199 14.00 -2.20 8.50
N LEU A 200 13.73 -2.81 7.35
CA LEU A 200 13.14 -2.11 6.20
C LEU A 200 11.69 -1.68 6.47
N LEU A 201 10.87 -2.54 7.10
CA LEU A 201 9.53 -2.17 7.54
C LEU A 201 9.57 -1.00 8.53
N LYS A 202 10.53 -1.02 9.46
CA LYS A 202 10.73 0.06 10.43
C LYS A 202 11.11 1.38 9.76
N GLU A 203 12.09 1.36 8.86
CA GLU A 203 12.49 2.56 8.10
C GLU A 203 11.36 3.13 7.26
N ASP A 204 10.53 2.27 6.68
CA ASP A 204 9.37 2.68 5.90
C ASP A 204 8.23 3.19 6.79
N ALA A 205 7.99 2.58 7.95
CA ALA A 205 7.04 3.07 8.95
C ALA A 205 7.39 4.49 9.41
N GLU A 206 8.68 4.78 9.68
CA GLU A 206 9.13 6.13 10.04
C GLU A 206 8.84 7.17 8.92
N LYS A 207 8.98 6.79 7.65
CA LYS A 207 8.62 7.66 6.51
C LYS A 207 7.11 7.84 6.40
N LEU A 208 6.34 6.78 6.60
CA LEU A 208 4.89 6.81 6.54
C LEU A 208 4.30 7.64 7.69
N ASP A 209 4.87 7.57 8.90
CA ASP A 209 4.51 8.43 10.03
C ASP A 209 4.69 9.92 9.70
N GLN A 210 5.82 10.26 9.07
CA GLN A 210 6.05 11.63 8.63
C GLN A 210 5.02 12.09 7.58
N LEU A 211 4.57 11.19 6.71
CA LEU A 211 3.51 11.47 5.75
C LEU A 211 2.14 11.57 6.41
N LEU A 212 1.86 10.73 7.42
CA LEU A 212 0.64 10.79 8.22
C LEU A 212 0.54 12.13 8.95
N GLU A 213 1.60 12.57 9.63
CA GLU A 213 1.65 13.87 10.29
C GLU A 213 1.42 15.04 9.32
N GLN A 214 1.98 14.96 8.11
CA GLN A 214 1.77 15.97 7.08
C GLN A 214 0.30 16.00 6.63
N CYS A 215 -0.32 14.83 6.52
CA CYS A 215 -1.74 14.72 6.20
C CYS A 215 -2.59 15.32 7.33
N GLU A 216 -2.33 14.96 8.58
CA GLU A 216 -3.05 15.48 9.75
C GLU A 216 -2.99 17.01 9.83
N LYS A 217 -1.79 17.60 9.66
CA LYS A 217 -1.59 19.06 9.69
C LYS A 217 -2.35 19.82 8.59
N ALA A 218 -2.61 19.17 7.46
CA ALA A 218 -3.33 19.76 6.33
C ALA A 218 -4.84 19.51 6.37
N LEU A 219 -5.30 18.56 7.18
CA LEU A 219 -6.71 18.32 7.44
C LEU A 219 -7.25 19.25 8.55
N PRO A 220 -8.56 19.53 8.59
CA PRO A 220 -9.14 20.25 9.71
C PRO A 220 -9.04 19.39 10.98
N GLN A 221 -8.88 20.01 12.15
CA GLN A 221 -8.79 19.30 13.45
C GLN A 221 -10.02 18.46 13.79
N THR A 222 -11.18 18.82 13.25
CA THR A 222 -12.43 18.07 13.36
C THR A 222 -13.30 18.33 12.14
N ASN A 223 -14.14 17.36 11.79
CA ASN A 223 -15.19 17.50 10.79
C ASN A 223 -16.59 17.72 11.41
N GLU A 224 -16.65 17.95 12.73
CA GLU A 224 -17.85 18.36 13.43
C GLU A 224 -18.26 19.80 13.07
N ARG A 225 -19.58 20.03 13.14
CA ARG A 225 -20.24 21.30 12.90
C ARG A 225 -21.32 21.49 13.96
N PHE A 226 -21.37 22.69 14.51
CA PHE A 226 -22.27 23.04 15.60
C PHE A 226 -23.33 24.00 15.06
N ALA A 227 -24.60 23.71 15.31
CA ALA A 227 -25.70 24.48 14.76
C ALA A 227 -26.74 24.88 15.81
N ILE A 228 -27.38 26.02 15.55
CA ILE A 228 -28.64 26.44 16.16
C ILE A 228 -29.70 26.43 15.06
N GLU A 229 -30.79 25.71 15.30
CA GLU A 229 -31.98 25.71 14.45
C GLU A 229 -33.15 26.36 15.20
N ILE A 230 -33.85 27.23 14.47
CA ILE A 230 -34.96 28.01 14.98
C ILE A 230 -36.24 27.55 14.29
N SER A 231 -37.30 27.35 15.06
CA SER A 231 -38.56 26.80 14.54
C SER A 231 -39.19 27.67 13.45
N ASP A 232 -39.95 27.03 12.55
CA ASP A 232 -40.79 27.74 11.58
C ASP A 232 -41.80 28.66 12.24
N ALA A 233 -42.36 28.23 13.37
CA ALA A 233 -43.44 28.93 14.06
C ALA A 233 -43.00 30.35 14.43
N ILE A 234 -41.84 30.48 15.08
CA ILE A 234 -41.30 31.80 15.45
C ILE A 234 -40.79 32.57 14.23
N MET A 235 -40.20 31.88 13.25
CA MET A 235 -39.68 32.53 12.04
C MET A 235 -40.78 33.16 11.17
N ARG A 236 -42.01 32.64 11.22
CA ARG A 236 -43.16 33.19 10.47
C ARG A 236 -43.95 34.27 11.22
N LYS A 237 -43.70 34.49 12.52
CA LYS A 237 -44.41 35.55 13.28
C LYS A 237 -44.15 36.94 12.67
N ARG A 238 -45.21 37.73 12.49
CA ARG A 238 -45.14 39.12 11.98
C ARG A 238 -44.22 40.00 12.84
N LYS A 239 -44.27 39.83 14.16
CA LYS A 239 -43.43 40.53 15.13
C LYS A 239 -42.55 39.52 15.85
N ARG A 240 -41.34 39.31 15.34
CA ARG A 240 -40.33 38.45 15.98
C ARG A 240 -39.75 39.14 17.22
N PRO A 241 -39.36 38.39 18.27
CA PRO A 241 -38.63 38.94 19.41
C PRO A 241 -37.42 39.76 18.97
N GLU A 242 -37.09 40.80 19.73
CA GLU A 242 -35.98 41.70 19.38
C GLU A 242 -34.63 40.99 19.40
N VAL A 243 -34.41 40.15 20.43
CA VAL A 243 -33.22 39.30 20.56
C VAL A 243 -33.01 38.44 19.29
N LEU A 244 -34.08 37.81 18.78
CA LEU A 244 -34.01 37.00 17.56
C LEU A 244 -33.69 37.85 16.31
N ARG A 245 -34.28 39.05 16.19
CA ARG A 245 -33.99 39.94 15.05
C ARG A 245 -32.53 40.38 15.05
N GLU A 246 -32.00 40.70 16.22
CA GLU A 246 -30.61 41.09 16.39
C GLU A 246 -29.66 39.92 16.09
N PHE A 247 -29.95 38.73 16.62
CA PHE A 247 -29.21 37.52 16.34
C PHE A 247 -29.10 37.24 14.83
N ILE A 248 -30.23 37.26 14.11
CA ILE A 248 -30.28 37.03 12.66
C ILE A 248 -29.43 38.05 11.91
N ARG A 249 -29.47 39.32 12.34
CA ARG A 249 -28.72 40.42 11.71
C ARG A 249 -27.21 40.24 11.92
N THR A 250 -26.79 39.98 13.15
CA THR A 250 -25.39 39.88 13.57
C THR A 250 -24.71 38.62 13.01
N HIS A 251 -25.41 37.49 13.00
CA HIS A 251 -24.85 36.20 12.61
C HIS A 251 -25.22 35.78 11.18
N ARG A 252 -25.63 36.72 10.32
CA ARG A 252 -26.06 36.44 8.93
C ARG A 252 -25.04 35.63 8.13
N LYS A 253 -23.74 35.82 8.35
CA LYS A 253 -22.67 35.08 7.66
C LYS A 253 -22.61 33.58 7.98
N TYR A 254 -23.18 33.17 9.12
CA TYR A 254 -23.22 31.77 9.56
C TYR A 254 -24.51 31.06 9.15
N ARG A 255 -25.44 31.77 8.50
CA ARG A 255 -26.73 31.20 8.09
C ARG A 255 -26.51 30.14 7.02
N ASN A 256 -27.09 28.96 7.21
CA ASN A 256 -27.06 27.89 6.23
C ASN A 256 -27.83 28.34 4.97
N LYS A 257 -27.25 28.05 3.80
CA LYS A 257 -27.81 28.45 2.49
C LYS A 257 -29.03 27.63 2.10
N GLU A 258 -29.06 26.36 2.50
CA GLU A 258 -30.11 25.40 2.16
C GLU A 258 -31.24 25.44 3.20
N ASN A 259 -30.91 25.62 4.47
CA ASN A 259 -31.87 25.82 5.55
C ASN A 259 -31.77 27.23 6.14
N ASN A 260 -32.70 28.10 5.75
CA ASN A 260 -32.70 29.49 6.16
C ASN A 260 -33.07 29.70 7.65
N LYS A 261 -33.34 28.65 8.41
CA LYS A 261 -33.65 28.70 9.85
C LYS A 261 -32.53 28.15 10.72
N LYS A 262 -31.37 27.92 10.11
CA LYS A 262 -30.23 27.28 10.75
C LYS A 262 -28.98 28.13 10.62
N TRP A 263 -28.22 28.21 11.69
CA TRP A 263 -26.93 28.89 11.77
C TRP A 263 -25.89 27.88 12.20
N VAL A 264 -24.76 27.82 11.47
CA VAL A 264 -23.75 26.77 11.63
C VAL A 264 -22.38 27.40 11.86
N THR A 265 -21.61 26.84 12.78
CA THR A 265 -20.22 27.19 13.07
C THR A 265 -19.38 25.93 13.30
N ALA A 266 -18.06 26.03 13.15
CA ALA A 266 -17.12 24.98 13.53
C ALA A 266 -16.66 25.12 15.00
N ASN A 267 -17.10 26.16 15.71
CA ASN A 267 -16.69 26.43 17.09
C ASN A 267 -17.85 26.14 18.07
N ALA A 268 -17.68 25.12 18.92
CA ALA A 268 -18.67 24.71 19.91
C ALA A 268 -19.03 25.84 20.89
N MET A 269 -18.04 26.59 21.39
CA MET A 269 -18.23 27.70 22.31
C MET A 269 -19.06 28.82 21.68
N GLN A 270 -18.79 29.12 20.41
CA GLN A 270 -19.58 30.12 19.67
C GLN A 270 -21.06 29.71 19.57
N ARG A 271 -21.36 28.42 19.34
CA ARG A 271 -22.75 27.93 19.36
C ARG A 271 -23.36 28.06 20.76
N MET A 272 -22.61 27.79 21.83
CA MET A 272 -23.09 27.97 23.20
C MET A 272 -23.42 29.45 23.50
N ASP A 273 -22.57 30.39 23.09
CA ASP A 273 -22.84 31.83 23.24
C ASP A 273 -24.12 32.27 22.50
N TRP A 274 -24.36 31.67 21.32
CA TRP A 274 -25.59 31.91 20.55
C TRP A 274 -26.82 31.40 21.28
N ASP A 275 -26.75 30.19 21.82
CA ASP A 275 -27.83 29.58 22.60
C ASP A 275 -28.15 30.43 23.83
N ASP A 276 -27.14 30.75 24.65
CA ASP A 276 -27.27 31.59 25.85
C ASP A 276 -27.88 32.96 25.53
N THR A 277 -27.54 33.54 24.37
CA THR A 277 -28.11 34.80 23.92
C THR A 277 -29.59 34.68 23.61
N LEU A 278 -29.99 33.61 22.90
CA LEU A 278 -31.38 33.39 22.48
C LEU A 278 -32.27 32.94 23.64
N MET A 279 -31.74 32.14 24.58
CA MET A 279 -32.48 31.58 25.72
C MET A 279 -32.84 32.61 26.80
N LYS A 280 -32.26 33.82 26.75
CA LYS A 280 -32.64 34.97 27.61
C LYS A 280 -34.08 35.43 27.39
N GLU A 281 -34.67 35.10 26.23
CA GLU A 281 -36.05 35.44 25.90
C GLU A 281 -36.95 34.21 26.08
N GLU A 282 -37.91 34.29 27.01
CA GLU A 282 -38.82 33.19 27.34
C GLU A 282 -39.60 32.68 26.11
N ALA A 283 -39.97 33.59 25.20
CA ALA A 283 -40.68 33.26 23.97
C ALA A 283 -39.84 32.42 22.96
N LEU A 284 -38.53 32.24 23.19
CA LEU A 284 -37.63 31.48 22.33
C LEU A 284 -37.21 30.12 22.92
N GLN A 285 -37.46 29.87 24.21
CA GLN A 285 -36.94 28.68 24.91
C GLN A 285 -37.39 27.35 24.30
N ASN A 286 -38.61 27.30 23.76
CA ASN A 286 -39.15 26.11 23.09
C ASN A 286 -39.02 26.15 21.55
N GLU A 287 -38.44 27.23 21.02
CA GLU A 287 -38.39 27.51 19.58
C GLU A 287 -36.96 27.42 19.02
N VAL A 288 -35.98 27.24 19.90
CA VAL A 288 -34.56 27.15 19.58
C VAL A 288 -34.07 25.77 19.97
N SER A 289 -33.36 25.13 19.05
CA SER A 289 -32.76 23.82 19.24
C SER A 289 -31.30 23.87 18.83
N TRP A 290 -30.47 23.21 19.62
CA TRP A 290 -29.06 23.02 19.30
C TRP A 290 -28.84 21.66 18.61
N ILE A 291 -27.97 21.62 17.61
CA ILE A 291 -27.69 20.42 16.83
C ILE A 291 -26.19 20.28 16.69
N ASN A 292 -25.68 19.08 16.94
CA ASN A 292 -24.30 18.71 16.64
C ASN A 292 -24.34 17.87 15.37
N GLU A 293 -23.58 18.27 14.38
CA GLU A 293 -23.55 17.64 13.08
C GLU A 293 -22.14 17.22 12.72
N VAL A 294 -22.04 16.25 11.83
CA VAL A 294 -20.78 15.78 11.27
C VAL A 294 -20.89 15.88 9.77
N ALA A 295 -19.86 16.43 9.12
CA ALA A 295 -19.71 16.31 7.68
C ALA A 295 -18.91 15.03 7.37
N CYS A 296 -19.60 13.97 6.97
CA CYS A 296 -18.98 12.68 6.69
C CYS A 296 -17.88 12.81 5.62
N PRO A 297 -16.63 12.41 5.89
CA PRO A 297 -15.54 12.59 4.94
C PRO A 297 -15.70 11.79 3.66
N ALA A 298 -16.30 10.59 3.72
CA ALA A 298 -16.51 9.71 2.58
C ALA A 298 -17.62 10.22 1.66
N CYS A 299 -18.86 10.31 2.16
CA CYS A 299 -20.03 10.62 1.34
C CYS A 299 -20.40 12.12 1.30
N LYS A 300 -19.71 12.97 2.07
CA LYS A 300 -19.97 14.42 2.23
C LYS A 300 -21.35 14.78 2.80
N GLN A 301 -22.13 13.79 3.23
CA GLN A 301 -23.42 14.05 3.88
C GLN A 301 -23.24 14.70 5.25
N ILE A 302 -24.19 15.54 5.61
CA ILE A 302 -24.28 16.14 6.95
C ILE A 302 -25.25 15.30 7.76
N VAL A 303 -24.76 14.66 8.81
CA VAL A 303 -25.56 13.83 9.72
C VAL A 303 -25.53 14.39 11.13
N ASP A 304 -26.55 14.09 11.94
CA ASP A 304 -26.48 14.34 13.38
C ASP A 304 -25.38 13.46 13.98
N ASN A 305 -24.58 14.01 14.90
CA ASN A 305 -23.49 13.28 15.56
C ASN A 305 -23.98 11.98 16.22
N LYS A 306 -25.25 11.91 16.65
CA LYS A 306 -25.87 10.68 17.20
C LYS A 306 -25.88 9.48 16.25
N TRP A 307 -25.81 9.72 14.94
CA TRP A 307 -25.80 8.71 13.87
C TRP A 307 -24.44 8.66 13.17
N SER A 308 -23.40 8.98 13.92
CA SER A 308 -22.03 8.99 13.45
C SER A 308 -21.12 8.28 14.43
N ARG A 309 -20.04 7.72 13.90
CA ARG A 309 -19.05 6.97 14.67
C ARG A 309 -17.65 7.43 14.31
N ARG A 310 -16.78 7.39 15.31
CA ARG A 310 -15.37 7.75 15.14
C ARG A 310 -14.60 6.53 14.64
N VAL A 311 -13.81 6.70 13.58
CA VAL A 311 -12.91 5.66 13.08
C VAL A 311 -11.47 5.90 13.60
N PRO A 312 -10.52 4.96 13.40
CA PRO A 312 -9.16 5.06 13.96
C PRO A 312 -8.40 6.31 13.55
N ASP A 313 -8.72 6.89 12.39
CA ASP A 313 -8.16 8.16 11.90
C ASP A 313 -8.54 9.39 12.74
N GLY A 314 -9.40 9.23 13.74
CA GLY A 314 -9.80 10.27 14.67
C GLY A 314 -10.97 11.15 14.20
N PHE A 315 -11.57 10.89 13.03
CA PHE A 315 -12.69 11.64 12.48
C PHE A 315 -14.02 10.87 12.57
N PHE A 316 -15.13 11.61 12.49
CA PHE A 316 -16.48 11.03 12.52
C PHE A 316 -16.99 10.71 11.12
N TYR A 317 -17.54 9.53 10.92
CA TYR A 317 -18.17 9.08 9.68
C TYR A 317 -19.64 8.77 9.96
N CYS A 318 -20.52 8.90 8.97
CA CYS A 318 -21.91 8.47 9.14
C CYS A 318 -21.97 6.95 9.33
N ASP A 319 -23.01 6.45 9.99
CA ASP A 319 -23.15 5.01 10.31
C ASP A 319 -22.96 4.10 9.08
N GLU A 320 -23.54 4.44 7.92
CA GLU A 320 -23.39 3.66 6.68
C GLU A 320 -21.92 3.57 6.22
N CYS A 321 -21.21 4.70 6.13
CA CYS A 321 -19.80 4.69 5.73
C CYS A 321 -18.91 4.05 6.80
N TYR A 322 -19.25 4.18 8.09
CA TYR A 322 -18.53 3.49 9.15
C TYR A 322 -18.62 1.97 8.98
N GLU A 323 -19.81 1.43 8.72
CA GLU A 323 -20.01 -0.01 8.56
C GLU A 323 -19.27 -0.56 7.33
N GLU A 324 -19.28 0.17 6.21
CA GLU A 324 -18.51 -0.20 5.01
C GLU A 324 -17.01 -0.22 5.30
N LEU A 325 -16.49 0.81 5.98
CA LEU A 325 -15.07 0.90 6.31
C LEU A 325 -14.66 -0.11 7.39
N ASP A 326 -15.51 -0.41 8.39
CA ASP A 326 -15.28 -1.46 9.41
C ASP A 326 -15.17 -2.83 8.73
N PHE A 327 -16.00 -3.09 7.71
CA PHE A 327 -15.91 -4.33 6.93
C PHE A 327 -14.61 -4.43 6.12
N GLU A 328 -14.12 -3.32 5.56
CA GLU A 328 -12.90 -3.29 4.75
C GLU A 328 -11.62 -3.38 5.60
N TYR A 329 -11.59 -2.66 6.72
CA TYR A 329 -10.38 -2.43 7.50
C TYR A 329 -10.32 -3.19 8.83
N ASP A 330 -11.44 -3.80 9.24
CA ASP A 330 -11.62 -4.46 10.53
C ASP A 330 -11.15 -3.58 11.70
N PHE A 331 -11.99 -2.60 12.06
CA PHE A 331 -11.63 -1.66 13.14
C PHE A 331 -11.66 -2.30 14.53
N ARG A 332 -12.16 -3.54 14.66
CA ARG A 332 -12.32 -4.25 15.93
C ARG A 332 -11.17 -5.19 16.26
N ARG A 333 -10.09 -5.14 15.50
CA ARG A 333 -8.92 -5.99 15.69
C ARG A 333 -8.08 -5.64 16.95
N ASP A 334 -8.57 -4.71 17.77
CA ASP A 334 -7.96 -4.26 19.04
C ASP A 334 -8.55 -4.95 20.29
#